data_AF-A0A8J7N7S2-F1
#
_entry.id   AF-A0A8J7N7S2-F1
#
_cell.length_a   1.000
_cell.length_b   1.000
_cell.length_c   1.000
_cell.angle_alpha   90.00
_cell.angle_beta   90.00
_cell.angle_gamma   90.00
#
_symmetry.space_group_name_H-M   'P 1'
#
loop_
_entity.id
_entity.type
_entity.pdbx_description
1 polymer ?
#
loop_
_entity_poly.entity_id
_entity_poly.type
_entity_poly.pdbx_seq_one_letter_code
_entity_poly.pdbx_strand_id
1 'polypeptide(L)' 'MTRYIFITGGVVSSLGKGLASAALGALLQARGFTVRLRKLDP' A
#
# COMPACT_ATOMS: atom_id res chain seq x y z
N MET A 1 13.37 -2.61 13.19
CA MET A 1 13.22 -1.23 12.69
C MET A 1 12.06 -1.22 11.70
N THR A 2 11.10 -0.31 11.85
CA THR A 2 9.90 -0.27 10.98
C THR A 2 10.25 0.37 9.64
N ARG A 3 9.85 -0.28 8.53
CA ARG A 3 10.04 0.24 7.17
C ARG A 3 8.75 0.87 6.67
N TYR A 4 8.85 1.97 5.95
CA TYR A 4 7.70 2.68 5.38
C TYR A 4 7.75 2.59 3.86
N ILE A 5 6.59 2.35 3.24
CA ILE A 5 6.40 2.33 1.79
C ILE A 5 5.32 3.36 1.48
N PHE A 6 5.68 4.41 0.74
CA PHE A 6 4.75 5.44 0.30
C PHE A 6 4.25 5.11 -1.10
N ILE A 7 2.92 5.01 -1.24
CA ILE A 7 2.27 4.72 -2.52
C ILE A 7 1.66 6.01 -3.03
N THR A 8 2.28 6.57 -4.07
CA THR A 8 1.84 7.79 -4.75
C THR A 8 1.15 7.46 -6.07
N GLY A 9 0.47 8.45 -6.65
CA GLY A 9 -0.25 8.29 -7.90
C GLY A 9 -0.24 9.54 -8.75
N GLY A 10 0.20 9.42 -10.00
CA GLY A 10 0.13 10.50 -10.99
C GLY A 10 -0.94 10.26 -12.06
N VAL A 11 -1.06 11.24 -12.96
CA VAL A 11 -1.89 11.24 -14.18
C VAL A 11 -3.39 11.34 -13.92
N VAL A 12 -4.03 10.31 -13.38
CA VAL A 12 -5.49 10.28 -13.15
C VAL A 12 -5.87 9.59 -11.84
N SER A 13 -7.01 9.98 -11.27
CA SER A 13 -7.62 9.29 -10.14
C SER A 13 -8.31 7.99 -10.61
N SER A 14 -8.60 7.07 -9.67
CA SER A 14 -9.23 5.75 -9.95
C SER A 14 -8.37 4.67 -10.62
N LEU A 15 -7.05 4.84 -10.74
CA LEU A 15 -6.11 3.80 -11.24
C LEU A 15 -5.99 2.53 -10.36
N GLY A 16 -6.79 2.39 -9.30
CA GLY A 16 -6.70 1.22 -8.42
C GLY A 16 -5.54 1.26 -7.43
N LYS A 17 -5.03 2.43 -7.05
CA LYS A 17 -3.94 2.58 -6.05
C LYS A 17 -4.24 1.91 -4.72
N GLY A 18 -5.49 2.00 -4.27
CA GLY A 18 -5.96 1.29 -3.07
C GLY A 18 -5.83 -0.23 -3.21
N LEU A 19 -6.30 -0.77 -4.34
CA LEU A 19 -6.22 -2.21 -4.63
C LEU A 19 -4.77 -2.68 -4.75
N ALA A 20 -3.92 -1.92 -5.45
CA ALA A 20 -2.49 -2.22 -5.56
C ALA A 20 -1.80 -2.22 -4.18
N SER A 21 -2.11 -1.24 -3.33
CA SER A 21 -1.57 -1.17 -1.96
C SER A 21 -2.01 -2.36 -1.10
N ALA A 22 -3.26 -2.80 -1.23
CA ALA A 22 -3.79 -3.96 -0.52
C ALA A 22 -3.13 -5.26 -0.98
N ALA A 23 -2.97 -5.46 -2.29
CA ALA A 23 -2.29 -6.62 -2.85
C ALA A 23 -0.82 -6.71 -2.41
N LEU A 24 -0.10 -5.57 -2.40
CA LEU A 24 1.27 -5.50 -1.89
C LEU A 24 1.33 -5.86 -0.39
N GLY A 25 0.39 -5.36 0.41
CA GLY A 25 0.26 -5.71 1.82
C GLY A 25 0.04 -7.20 2.04
N ALA A 26 -0.84 -7.82 1.26
CA ALA A 26 -1.12 -9.26 1.33
C ALA A 26 0.11 -10.11 1.00
N LEU A 27 0.89 -9.75 -0.03
CA LEU A 27 2.14 -10.44 -0.37
C LEU A 27 3.20 -10.34 0.73
N LEU A 28 3.32 -9.18 1.36
CA LEU A 28 4.25 -8.98 2.47
C LEU A 28 3.81 -9.75 3.72
N GLN A 29 2.51 -9.79 4.02
CA GLN A 29 1.96 -10.64 5.09
C GLN A 29 2.21 -12.12 4.82
N ALA A 30 2.04 -12.59 3.58
CA ALA A 30 2.33 -13.97 3.19
C ALA A 30 3.82 -14.34 3.36
N ARG A 31 4.72 -13.35 3.34
CA ARG A 31 6.15 -13.52 3.63
C ARG A 31 6.50 -13.41 5.12
N GLY A 32 5.51 -13.34 6.00
CA GLY A 32 5.70 -13.26 7.45
C GLY A 32 6.00 -11.85 7.98
N PHE A 33 5.82 -10.80 7.17
CA PHE A 33 6.00 -9.43 7.65
C PHE A 33 4.71 -8.90 8.30
N THR A 34 4.87 -8.22 9.43
CA THR A 34 3.77 -7.42 10.02
C THR A 34 3.60 -6.13 9.23
N VAL A 35 2.48 -6.01 8.51
CA VAL A 35 2.18 -4.86 7.65
C VAL A 35 0.94 -4.13 8.14
N ARG A 36 0.98 -2.79 8.11
CA ARG A 36 -0.17 -1.92 8.37
C ARG A 36 -0.33 -0.94 7.23
N LEU A 37 -1.53 -0.89 6.65
CA LEU A 37 -1.90 0.09 5.62
C LEU A 37 -2.51 1.32 6.29
N ARG A 38 -2.16 2.52 5.80
CA ARG A 38 -2.77 3.79 6.22
C ARG A 38 -3.11 4.59 4.97
N LYS A 39 -4.41 4.87 4.79
CA LYS A 39 -4.87 5.79 3.76
C LYS A 39 -4.70 7.22 4.29
N LEU A 40 -4.10 8.06 3.46
CA LEU A 40 -4.00 9.49 3.68
C LEU A 40 -4.99 10.12 2.70
N ASP A 41 -6.22 10.34 3.15
CA ASP A 41 -7.18 11.13 2.41
C ASP A 41 -6.78 12.63 2.51
N PRO A 42 -6.87 13.41 1.42
CA PRO A 42 -6.67 14.85 1.47
C PRO A 42 -7.74 15.56 2.30
#